data_AF-A0A9D5WGF6-F1
#
_entry.id   AF-A0A9D5WGF6-F1
#
_cell.length_a   1.000
_cell.length_b   1.000
_cell.length_c   1.000
_cell.angle_alpha   90.00
_cell.angle_beta   90.00
_cell.angle_gamma   90.00
#
_symmetry.space_group_name_H-M   'P 1'
#
loop_
_entity.id
_entity.type
_entity.pdbx_description
1 polymer ?
#
loop_
_entity_poly.entity_id
_entity_poly.type
_entity_poly.pdbx_seq_one_letter_code
_entity_poly.pdbx_strand_id
1 'polypeptide(L)'
;MSNVSNVIDSVSYDQYKNIPTVDEMGIKTKIIFNENAYLKLSTLIKKTNNLESETGCFFVGRQSEKNPFAIIIDYFTSDFQCEDALVLGGSVNPTKQVYKELNNKLKEYQQNSIKACVFHFHTHPRKLHYENFSDQDLSAYANMAFDNRSINAFGILGFPIPNAENSNGISIIQPIKPEKINNIGSANFFRFPNIYYSVNNEIYKIGSFQKRYDGRTYKQNSNGIIVKNAVENSKSNEICGLGLNPNNGERIIDESVGYIDAHGAFCFSNENLNINFSTLKTREDNFVRE
;
A
#
# COMPACT_ATOMS: atom_id res chain seq x y z
N MET A 1 7.76 40.65 -17.66
CA MET A 1 8.25 39.38 -17.07
C MET A 1 7.58 39.22 -15.72
N SER A 2 6.59 38.35 -15.62
CA SER A 2 5.87 38.08 -14.37
C SER A 2 6.77 37.28 -13.44
N ASN A 3 7.14 37.86 -12.30
CA ASN A 3 7.71 37.14 -11.18
C ASN A 3 6.68 36.14 -10.67
N VAL A 4 6.78 34.89 -11.11
CA VAL A 4 6.08 33.78 -10.48
C VAL A 4 6.77 33.58 -9.13
N SER A 5 6.07 33.96 -8.07
CA SER A 5 6.41 33.57 -6.70
C SER A 5 6.50 32.04 -6.64
N ASN A 6 7.71 31.50 -6.49
CA ASN A 6 7.96 30.06 -6.31
C ASN A 6 7.78 29.62 -4.85
N VAL A 7 7.07 30.39 -4.03
CA VAL A 7 6.71 29.98 -2.67
C VAL A 7 5.36 29.26 -2.77
N ILE A 8 5.40 27.93 -2.81
CA ILE A 8 4.20 27.12 -2.54
C ILE A 8 4.10 27.01 -1.03
N ASP A 9 3.08 27.66 -0.46
CA ASP A 9 2.71 27.50 0.93
C ASP A 9 2.42 26.03 1.24
N SER A 10 2.85 25.58 2.42
CA SER A 10 2.56 24.25 2.97
C SER A 10 1.06 23.95 2.88
N VAL A 11 0.69 22.94 2.10
CA VAL A 11 -0.72 22.56 1.97
C VAL A 11 -0.95 21.31 2.82
N SER A 12 -1.85 21.43 3.80
CA SER A 12 -2.35 20.30 4.57
C SER A 12 -3.32 19.52 3.69
N TYR A 13 -2.97 18.30 3.29
CA TYR A 13 -3.84 17.44 2.49
C TYR A 13 -4.42 16.30 3.34
N ASP A 14 -5.72 16.09 3.24
CA ASP A 14 -6.32 14.81 3.57
C ASP A 14 -6.18 13.91 2.35
N GLN A 15 -5.31 12.91 2.44
CA GLN A 15 -5.01 12.03 1.32
C GLN A 15 -6.24 11.32 0.72
N TYR A 16 -7.32 11.14 1.47
CA TYR A 16 -8.52 10.49 0.95
C TYR A 16 -9.35 11.46 0.12
N LYS A 17 -9.38 12.73 0.50
CA LYS A 17 -10.01 13.82 -0.28
C LYS A 17 -9.13 14.35 -1.40
N ASN A 18 -7.81 14.24 -1.26
CA ASN A 18 -6.85 14.88 -2.15
C ASN A 18 -6.11 13.90 -3.07
N ILE A 19 -6.04 12.60 -2.74
CA ILE A 19 -5.47 11.59 -3.64
C ILE A 19 -6.62 10.87 -4.36
N PRO A 20 -6.76 11.04 -5.68
CA PRO A 20 -7.79 10.36 -6.43
C PRO A 20 -7.56 8.86 -6.43
N THR A 21 -8.65 8.11 -6.49
CA THR A 21 -8.63 6.67 -6.69
C THR A 21 -8.47 6.33 -8.16
N VAL A 22 -7.87 5.17 -8.42
CA VAL A 22 -7.82 4.57 -9.76
C VAL A 22 -9.21 4.28 -10.33
N ASP A 23 -10.18 3.97 -9.47
CA ASP A 23 -11.58 3.72 -9.87
C ASP A 23 -12.24 4.98 -10.46
N GLU A 24 -11.96 6.16 -9.89
CA GLU A 24 -12.43 7.45 -10.43
C GLU A 24 -11.88 7.77 -11.83
N MET A 25 -10.82 7.05 -12.23
CA MET A 25 -10.20 7.13 -13.56
C MET A 25 -10.72 6.05 -14.51
N GLY A 26 -11.69 5.25 -14.06
CA GLY A 26 -12.23 4.13 -14.81
C GLY A 26 -11.28 2.93 -14.87
N ILE A 27 -10.24 2.89 -14.04
CA ILE A 27 -9.26 1.79 -14.02
C ILE A 27 -9.66 0.80 -12.92
N LYS A 28 -10.09 -0.40 -13.33
CA LYS A 28 -10.37 -1.49 -12.39
C LYS A 28 -9.09 -2.19 -11.97
N THR A 29 -8.74 -2.07 -10.70
CA THR A 29 -7.53 -2.68 -10.13
C THR A 29 -7.86 -3.80 -9.15
N LYS A 30 -6.96 -4.79 -9.03
CA LYS A 30 -7.04 -5.84 -8.00
C LYS A 30 -5.68 -6.04 -7.34
N ILE A 31 -5.56 -5.61 -6.08
CA ILE A 31 -4.39 -5.92 -5.26
C ILE A 31 -4.81 -6.99 -4.26
N ILE A 32 -4.25 -8.19 -4.40
CA ILE A 32 -4.69 -9.39 -3.69
C ILE A 32 -3.54 -9.87 -2.81
N PHE A 33 -3.72 -9.87 -1.50
CA PHE A 33 -2.79 -10.52 -0.58
C PHE A 33 -3.06 -12.02 -0.55
N ASN A 34 -2.02 -12.85 -0.67
CA ASN A 34 -2.18 -14.24 -0.26
C ASN A 34 -2.38 -14.32 1.27
N GLU A 35 -2.82 -15.48 1.74
CA GLU A 35 -3.17 -15.69 3.15
C GLU A 35 -2.05 -15.26 4.11
N ASN A 36 -0.82 -15.71 3.86
CA ASN A 36 0.32 -15.38 4.71
C ASN A 36 0.65 -13.88 4.73
N ALA A 37 0.58 -13.22 3.57
CA ALA A 37 0.84 -11.79 3.47
C ALA A 37 -0.27 -10.97 4.15
N TYR A 38 -1.53 -11.39 4.04
CA TYR A 38 -2.64 -10.75 4.73
C TYR A 38 -2.57 -10.94 6.26
N LEU A 39 -2.19 -12.13 6.73
CA LEU A 39 -1.93 -12.40 8.14
C LEU A 39 -0.79 -11.53 8.67
N LYS A 40 0.28 -11.37 7.89
CA LYS A 40 1.41 -10.48 8.22
C LYS A 40 0.95 -9.03 8.34
N LEU A 41 0.23 -8.52 7.35
CA LEU A 41 -0.34 -7.17 7.34
C LEU A 41 -1.18 -6.92 8.60
N SER A 42 -2.13 -7.82 8.87
CA SER A 42 -3.03 -7.74 10.02
C SER A 42 -2.29 -7.80 11.36
N THR A 43 -1.24 -8.63 11.45
CA THR A 43 -0.42 -8.76 12.65
C THR A 43 0.37 -7.48 12.94
N LEU A 44 0.96 -6.89 11.92
CA LEU A 44 1.73 -5.65 12.07
C LEU A 44 0.83 -4.48 12.49
N ILE A 45 -0.35 -4.32 11.89
CA ILE A 45 -1.34 -3.30 12.31
C ILE A 45 -1.72 -3.48 13.79
N LYS A 46 -2.00 -4.72 14.22
CA LYS A 46 -2.32 -5.01 15.63
C LYS A 46 -1.14 -4.73 16.56
N LYS A 47 0.08 -5.06 16.14
CA LYS A 47 1.30 -4.84 16.93
C LYS A 47 1.51 -3.35 17.22
N THR A 48 1.28 -2.48 16.25
CA THR A 48 1.40 -1.02 16.38
C THR A 48 0.43 -0.45 17.41
N ASN A 49 -0.79 -1.00 17.50
CA ASN A 49 -1.76 -0.62 18.54
C ASN A 49 -1.27 -0.93 19.96
N ASN A 50 -0.44 -1.97 20.12
CA ASN A 50 0.06 -2.40 21.43
C ASN A 50 1.40 -1.76 21.82
N LEU A 51 2.30 -1.57 20.84
CA LEU A 51 3.67 -1.09 21.09
C LEU A 51 3.81 0.42 21.01
N GLU A 52 2.82 1.11 20.43
CA GLU A 52 2.84 2.57 20.22
C GLU A 52 4.02 3.07 19.36
N SER A 53 4.66 2.16 18.63
CA SER A 53 5.76 2.42 17.71
C SER A 53 5.38 2.03 16.29
N GLU A 54 5.91 2.74 15.30
CA GLU A 54 5.76 2.33 13.90
C GLU A 54 6.40 0.95 13.66
N THR A 55 5.79 0.19 12.77
CA THR A 55 6.35 -1.05 12.24
C THR A 55 6.10 -1.09 10.74
N GLY A 56 6.80 -1.97 10.04
CA GLY A 56 6.68 -2.06 8.59
C GLY A 56 7.48 -3.21 8.04
N CYS A 57 7.29 -3.50 6.77
CA CYS A 57 8.09 -4.43 5.98
C CYS A 57 7.90 -4.13 4.49
N PHE A 58 8.72 -4.74 3.64
CA PHE A 58 8.38 -4.79 2.22
C PHE A 58 7.45 -5.96 1.97
N PHE A 59 6.39 -5.72 1.21
CA PHE A 59 5.66 -6.76 0.50
C PHE A 59 6.11 -6.78 -0.97
N VAL A 60 6.15 -7.96 -1.56
CA VAL A 60 6.48 -8.15 -2.97
C VAL A 60 5.36 -8.95 -3.62
N GLY A 61 4.92 -8.48 -4.78
CA GLY A 61 3.86 -9.11 -5.54
C GLY A 61 4.22 -9.34 -7.00
N ARG A 62 3.43 -10.21 -7.64
CA ARG A 62 3.49 -10.54 -9.06
C ARG A 62 2.39 -9.80 -9.78
N GLN A 63 2.76 -9.03 -10.80
CA GLN A 63 1.82 -8.39 -11.70
C GLN A 63 1.36 -9.40 -12.75
N SER A 64 0.05 -9.45 -13.04
CA SER A 64 -0.44 -10.31 -14.13
C SER A 64 0.03 -9.78 -15.48
N GLU A 65 0.50 -10.68 -16.34
CA GLU A 65 0.91 -10.34 -17.71
C GLU A 65 -0.26 -9.84 -18.57
N LYS A 66 -1.45 -10.44 -18.37
CA LYS A 66 -2.66 -10.14 -19.16
C LYS A 66 -3.43 -8.95 -18.59
N ASN A 67 -3.29 -8.67 -17.30
CA ASN A 67 -3.92 -7.52 -16.65
C ASN A 67 -2.90 -6.78 -15.77
N PRO A 68 -2.28 -5.69 -16.26
CA PRO A 68 -1.28 -4.95 -15.50
C PRO A 68 -1.85 -4.29 -14.24
N PHE A 69 -3.17 -4.21 -14.08
CA PHE A 69 -3.81 -3.66 -12.91
C PHE A 69 -4.18 -4.72 -11.86
N ALA A 70 -3.83 -5.98 -12.11
CA ALA A 70 -3.97 -7.07 -11.17
C ALA A 70 -2.61 -7.50 -10.62
N ILE A 71 -2.48 -7.52 -9.30
CA ILE A 71 -1.27 -7.83 -8.57
C ILE A 71 -1.62 -8.79 -7.44
N ILE A 72 -0.88 -9.91 -7.35
CA ILE A 72 -0.93 -10.79 -6.17
C ILE A 72 0.32 -10.55 -5.32
N ILE A 73 0.14 -10.18 -4.06
CA ILE A 73 1.19 -10.07 -3.06
C ILE A 73 1.34 -11.42 -2.38
N ASP A 74 2.51 -12.02 -2.50
CA ASP A 74 2.76 -13.39 -2.04
C ASP A 74 4.09 -13.58 -1.32
N TYR A 75 4.82 -12.49 -1.09
CA TYR A 75 6.04 -12.47 -0.29
C TYR A 75 6.10 -11.22 0.59
N PHE A 76 6.78 -11.35 1.73
CA PHE A 76 7.13 -10.23 2.59
C PHE A 76 8.51 -10.44 3.20
N THR A 77 9.21 -9.35 3.48
CA THR A 77 10.51 -9.36 4.18
C THR A 77 10.32 -9.43 5.69
N SER A 78 11.44 -9.58 6.40
CA SER A 78 11.53 -9.25 7.81
C SER A 78 11.05 -7.82 8.12
N ASP A 79 10.68 -7.57 9.38
CA ASP A 79 10.25 -6.25 9.86
C ASP A 79 11.37 -5.22 9.66
N PHE A 80 10.98 -4.00 9.33
CA PHE A 80 11.83 -2.83 9.39
C PHE A 80 12.25 -2.55 10.84
N GLN A 81 13.35 -1.84 10.99
CA GLN A 81 13.85 -1.42 12.30
C GLN A 81 13.20 -0.09 12.68
N CYS A 82 12.59 -0.02 13.86
CA CYS A 82 12.13 1.25 14.41
C CYS A 82 13.34 2.08 14.85
N GLU A 83 13.41 3.32 14.39
CA GLU A 83 14.36 4.33 14.81
C GLU A 83 13.59 5.41 15.60
N ASP A 84 14.06 5.72 16.81
CA ASP A 84 13.40 6.61 17.80
C ASP A 84 11.94 6.25 18.11
N ALA A 85 11.75 5.24 18.98
CA ALA A 85 10.43 4.75 19.44
C ALA A 85 9.63 5.72 20.32
N LEU A 86 10.10 6.96 20.52
CA LEU A 86 9.43 7.97 21.33
C LEU A 86 8.69 8.94 20.41
N VAL A 87 7.40 8.67 20.19
CA VAL A 87 6.24 9.55 19.92
C VAL A 87 6.43 10.79 19.01
N LEU A 88 7.48 11.60 19.15
CA LEU A 88 7.80 12.76 18.31
C LEU A 88 9.08 12.50 17.51
N GLY A 89 8.93 12.17 16.22
CA GLY A 89 10.04 12.01 15.28
C GLY A 89 10.46 10.56 14.98
N GLY A 90 9.72 9.57 15.48
CA GLY A 90 9.96 8.17 15.17
C GLY A 90 9.74 7.85 13.69
N SER A 91 10.51 6.89 13.19
CA SER A 91 10.36 6.33 11.85
C SER A 91 10.64 4.84 11.87
N VAL A 92 10.25 4.14 10.82
CA VAL A 92 10.61 2.73 10.64
C VAL A 92 11.37 2.57 9.33
N ASN A 93 12.60 2.07 9.41
CA ASN A 93 13.54 2.05 8.30
C ASN A 93 13.96 0.62 7.92
N PRO A 94 14.01 0.28 6.62
CA PRO A 94 14.51 -1.02 6.19
C PRO A 94 16.00 -1.18 6.49
N THR A 95 16.38 -2.30 7.11
CA THR A 95 17.78 -2.61 7.39
C THR A 95 18.51 -3.15 6.15
N LYS A 96 19.85 -3.24 6.21
CA LYS A 96 20.65 -3.92 5.17
C LYS A 96 20.20 -5.36 4.92
N GLN A 97 19.79 -6.07 5.97
CA GLN A 97 19.29 -7.44 5.86
C GLN A 97 17.95 -7.48 5.13
N VAL A 98 17.04 -6.56 5.43
CA VAL A 98 15.75 -6.42 4.72
C VAL A 98 15.97 -6.14 3.23
N TYR A 99 16.89 -5.23 2.87
CA TYR A 99 17.23 -4.99 1.47
C TYR A 99 17.84 -6.23 0.79
N LYS A 100 18.62 -7.04 1.51
CA LYS A 100 19.15 -8.30 0.97
C LYS A 100 18.02 -9.29 0.66
N GLU A 101 17.06 -9.45 1.55
CA GLU A 101 15.86 -10.29 1.36
C GLU A 101 15.04 -9.82 0.15
N LEU A 102 14.72 -8.53 0.09
CA LEU A 102 14.02 -7.91 -1.03
C LEU A 102 14.75 -8.18 -2.36
N ASN A 103 16.04 -7.86 -2.44
CA ASN A 103 16.82 -8.01 -3.66
C ASN A 103 16.94 -9.48 -4.10
N ASN A 104 17.03 -10.42 -3.16
CA ASN A 104 17.03 -11.84 -3.48
C ASN A 104 15.70 -12.26 -4.11
N LYS A 105 14.56 -11.81 -3.54
CA LYS A 105 13.24 -12.14 -4.10
C LYS A 105 13.02 -11.51 -5.47
N LEU A 106 13.45 -10.28 -5.68
CA LEU A 106 13.39 -9.60 -6.98
C LEU A 106 14.21 -10.33 -8.05
N LYS A 107 15.41 -10.81 -7.71
CA LYS A 107 16.23 -11.64 -8.61
C LYS A 107 15.54 -12.96 -8.95
N GLU A 108 14.94 -13.62 -7.96
CA GLU A 108 14.16 -14.84 -8.17
C GLU A 108 13.00 -14.60 -9.15
N TYR A 109 12.24 -13.50 -8.98
CA TYR A 109 11.14 -13.16 -9.90
C TYR A 109 11.65 -12.88 -11.31
N GLN A 110 12.74 -12.11 -11.42
CA GLN A 110 13.37 -11.84 -12.72
C GLN A 110 13.82 -13.12 -13.44
N GLN A 111 14.46 -14.06 -12.72
CA GLN A 111 14.88 -15.36 -13.27
C GLN A 111 13.72 -16.21 -13.78
N ASN A 112 12.54 -16.05 -13.17
CA ASN A 112 11.31 -16.72 -13.56
C ASN A 112 10.46 -15.92 -14.56
N SER A 113 10.99 -14.82 -15.10
CA SER A 113 10.27 -13.91 -16.01
C SER A 113 8.98 -13.33 -15.40
N ILE A 114 8.94 -13.18 -14.07
CA ILE A 114 7.82 -12.63 -13.33
C ILE A 114 8.02 -11.12 -13.18
N LYS A 115 7.00 -10.34 -13.55
CA LYS A 115 7.01 -8.89 -13.34
C LYS A 115 6.68 -8.55 -11.88
N ALA A 116 7.67 -8.06 -11.16
CA ALA A 116 7.55 -7.74 -9.73
C ALA A 116 6.91 -6.36 -9.48
N CYS A 117 6.17 -6.26 -8.39
CA CYS A 117 5.75 -5.02 -7.74
C CYS A 117 6.25 -5.02 -6.30
N VAL A 118 6.74 -3.87 -5.82
CA VAL A 118 7.24 -3.71 -4.45
C VAL A 118 6.37 -2.72 -3.70
N PHE A 119 5.97 -3.11 -2.51
CA PHE A 119 5.11 -2.34 -1.62
C PHE A 119 5.88 -2.04 -0.34
N HIS A 120 6.15 -0.77 -0.08
CA HIS A 120 6.68 -0.31 1.19
C HIS A 120 5.50 -0.16 2.15
N PHE A 121 5.36 -1.12 3.07
CA PHE A 121 4.33 -1.07 4.09
C PHE A 121 4.89 -0.55 5.41
N HIS A 122 4.18 0.40 6.00
CA HIS A 122 4.40 0.78 7.38
C HIS A 122 3.07 1.11 8.07
N THR A 123 3.13 1.33 9.38
CA THR A 123 1.99 1.68 10.19
C THR A 123 2.23 2.91 11.02
N HIS A 124 1.19 3.69 11.29
CA HIS A 124 1.23 4.76 12.28
C HIS A 124 0.56 4.34 13.60
N PRO A 125 1.12 4.71 14.77
CA PRO A 125 0.53 4.39 16.06
C PRO A 125 -0.59 5.35 16.47
N ARG A 126 -1.50 4.85 17.31
CA ARG A 126 -2.73 5.55 17.75
C ARG A 126 -2.49 6.87 18.46
N LYS A 127 -1.42 6.97 19.26
CA LYS A 127 -1.10 8.15 20.08
C LYS A 127 -0.65 9.37 19.28
N LEU A 128 -0.29 9.20 18.01
CA LEU A 128 0.37 10.26 17.23
C LEU A 128 -0.56 11.04 16.31
N HIS A 129 -1.86 10.74 16.33
CA HIS A 129 -2.86 11.43 15.51
C HIS A 129 -2.59 11.35 13.99
N TYR A 130 -1.72 10.44 13.52
CA TYR A 130 -1.38 10.29 12.10
C TYR A 130 -2.14 9.12 11.47
N GLU A 131 -3.24 9.43 10.83
CA GLU A 131 -4.07 8.49 10.05
C GLU A 131 -3.88 8.64 8.52
N ASN A 132 -2.91 9.46 8.15
CA ASN A 132 -2.53 9.79 6.79
C ASN A 132 -1.03 9.56 6.62
N PHE A 133 -0.61 9.28 5.39
CA PHE A 133 0.78 9.32 4.95
C PHE A 133 1.39 10.67 5.31
N SER A 134 2.55 10.64 5.96
CA SER A 134 3.37 11.82 6.17
C SER A 134 4.01 12.25 4.85
N ASP A 135 4.52 13.49 4.78
CA ASP A 135 5.25 13.91 3.58
C ASP A 135 6.57 13.14 3.43
N GLN A 136 7.12 12.63 4.54
CA GLN A 136 8.29 11.74 4.52
C GLN A 136 7.93 10.42 3.85
N ASP A 137 6.75 9.85 4.14
CA ASP A 137 6.27 8.62 3.53
C ASP A 137 6.11 8.80 2.03
N LEU A 138 5.38 9.85 1.62
CA LEU A 138 5.14 10.13 0.21
C LEU A 138 6.46 10.38 -0.54
N SER A 139 7.39 11.10 0.07
CA SER A 139 8.70 11.36 -0.52
C SER A 139 9.54 10.08 -0.61
N ALA A 140 9.49 9.21 0.41
CA ALA A 140 10.16 7.92 0.41
C ALA A 140 9.62 7.01 -0.70
N TYR A 141 8.30 6.96 -0.91
CA TYR A 141 7.70 6.19 -1.99
C TYR A 141 8.05 6.74 -3.37
N ALA A 142 8.02 8.06 -3.54
CA ALA A 142 8.42 8.71 -4.79
C ALA A 142 9.90 8.46 -5.09
N ASN A 143 10.78 8.58 -4.09
CA ASN A 143 12.21 8.24 -4.22
C ASN A 143 12.41 6.77 -4.59
N MET A 144 11.72 5.85 -3.92
CA MET A 144 11.76 4.42 -4.24
C MET A 144 11.37 4.16 -5.70
N ALA A 145 10.30 4.80 -6.18
CA ALA A 145 9.85 4.71 -7.57
C ALA A 145 10.84 5.34 -8.56
N PHE A 146 11.43 6.48 -8.21
CA PHE A 146 12.43 7.18 -9.03
C PHE A 146 13.71 6.36 -9.19
N ASP A 147 14.23 5.85 -8.08
CA ASP A 147 15.49 5.12 -8.02
C ASP A 147 15.34 3.71 -8.63
N ASN A 148 14.12 3.14 -8.67
CA ASN A 148 13.83 1.80 -9.17
C ASN A 148 12.83 1.79 -10.34
N ARG A 149 13.12 2.56 -11.41
CA ARG A 149 12.21 2.73 -12.56
C ARG A 149 11.77 1.44 -13.27
N SER A 150 12.49 0.34 -13.09
CA SER A 150 12.17 -0.97 -13.67
C SER A 150 11.11 -1.75 -12.88
N ILE A 151 10.75 -1.30 -11.68
CA ILE A 151 9.85 -1.99 -10.75
C ILE A 151 8.71 -1.04 -10.37
N ASN A 152 7.48 -1.55 -10.38
CA ASN A 152 6.36 -0.77 -9.87
C ASN A 152 6.43 -0.69 -8.34
N ALA A 153 6.53 0.52 -7.83
CA ALA A 153 6.68 0.82 -6.42
C ALA A 153 5.35 1.35 -5.86
N PHE A 154 4.97 0.91 -4.66
CA PHE A 154 3.74 1.29 -3.97
C PHE A 154 4.04 1.62 -2.52
N GLY A 155 3.23 2.50 -1.94
CA GLY A 155 3.15 2.72 -0.49
C GLY A 155 1.91 2.04 0.07
N ILE A 156 2.04 1.40 1.23
CA ILE A 156 0.90 0.88 2.01
C ILE A 156 1.00 1.45 3.41
N LEU A 157 -0.10 2.02 3.91
CA LEU A 157 -0.23 2.45 5.30
C LEU A 157 -1.35 1.68 5.97
N GLY A 158 -1.04 1.12 7.14
CA GLY A 158 -2.02 0.64 8.10
C GLY A 158 -2.07 1.59 9.30
N PHE A 159 -3.25 1.99 9.73
CA PHE A 159 -3.37 2.98 10.80
C PHE A 159 -4.63 2.75 11.62
N PRO A 160 -4.60 3.00 12.94
CA PRO A 160 -5.79 2.97 13.76
C PRO A 160 -6.66 4.18 13.47
N ILE A 161 -7.97 4.02 13.64
CA ILE A 161 -8.92 5.12 13.59
C ILE A 161 -8.99 5.79 14.97
N PRO A 162 -8.73 7.10 15.09
CA PRO A 162 -8.88 7.82 16.34
C PRO A 162 -10.27 7.65 16.93
N ASN A 163 -10.34 7.53 18.25
CA ASN A 163 -11.60 7.41 19.01
C ASN A 163 -12.50 6.23 18.64
N ALA A 164 -12.01 5.28 17.84
CA ALA A 164 -12.72 4.05 17.52
C ALA A 164 -11.92 2.85 18.02
N GLU A 165 -12.49 2.09 18.97
CA GLU A 165 -11.84 0.88 19.44
C GLU A 165 -11.81 -0.16 18.31
N ASN A 166 -10.64 -0.80 18.15
CA ASN A 166 -10.41 -1.91 17.21
C ASN A 166 -10.65 -1.60 15.73
N SER A 167 -10.80 -0.33 15.37
CA SER A 167 -11.07 0.09 13.99
C SER A 167 -9.76 0.54 13.36
N ASN A 168 -9.39 -0.04 12.22
CA ASN A 168 -8.15 0.28 11.52
C ASN A 168 -8.45 0.54 10.04
N GLY A 169 -7.76 1.51 9.46
CA GLY A 169 -7.78 1.78 8.04
C GLY A 169 -6.54 1.20 7.35
N ILE A 170 -6.70 0.88 6.07
CA ILE A 170 -5.64 0.42 5.16
C ILE A 170 -5.72 1.26 3.90
N SER A 171 -4.61 1.83 3.47
CA SER A 171 -4.51 2.63 2.25
C SER A 171 -3.33 2.16 1.42
N ILE A 172 -3.53 2.02 0.11
CA ILE A 172 -2.47 1.73 -0.85
C ILE A 172 -2.41 2.87 -1.86
N ILE A 173 -1.22 3.39 -2.11
CA ILE A 173 -0.97 4.43 -3.11
C ILE A 173 0.15 4.04 -4.05
N GLN A 174 0.10 4.55 -5.27
CA GLN A 174 1.17 4.43 -6.24
C GLN A 174 1.68 5.83 -6.63
N PRO A 175 2.99 6.11 -6.47
CA PRO A 175 3.63 7.26 -7.12
C PRO A 175 3.75 7.03 -8.63
N ILE A 176 3.35 8.02 -9.42
CA ILE A 176 3.41 8.04 -10.88
C ILE A 176 4.17 9.27 -11.33
N LYS A 177 5.01 9.11 -12.36
CA LYS A 177 5.96 10.13 -12.86
C LYS A 177 6.78 10.72 -11.69
N PRO A 178 7.52 9.87 -10.95
CA PRO A 178 8.30 10.37 -9.84
C PRO A 178 9.44 11.28 -10.33
N GLU A 179 9.75 12.29 -9.53
CA GLU A 179 10.85 13.24 -9.69
C GLU A 179 11.65 13.31 -8.39
N LYS A 180 12.96 13.59 -8.49
CA LYS A 180 13.86 13.67 -7.33
C LYS A 180 14.76 14.89 -7.46
N ILE A 181 14.67 15.81 -6.50
CA ILE A 181 15.49 17.03 -6.42
C ILE A 181 16.10 17.10 -5.01
N ASN A 182 17.43 17.16 -4.91
CA ASN A 182 18.13 17.21 -3.61
C ASN A 182 17.69 16.11 -2.62
N ASN A 183 17.50 14.88 -3.12
CA ASN A 183 16.99 13.72 -2.39
C ASN A 183 15.53 13.80 -1.91
N ILE A 184 14.81 14.85 -2.25
CA ILE A 184 13.37 14.96 -2.02
C ILE A 184 12.66 14.36 -3.23
N GLY A 185 11.94 13.27 -3.01
CA GLY A 185 11.07 12.63 -3.98
C GLY A 185 9.72 13.32 -4.04
N SER A 186 9.18 13.50 -5.24
CA SER A 186 7.82 13.99 -5.51
C SER A 186 7.19 13.18 -6.64
N ALA A 187 5.86 13.04 -6.66
CA ALA A 187 5.16 12.27 -7.67
C ALA A 187 3.66 12.62 -7.67
N ASN A 188 2.95 12.19 -8.72
CA ASN A 188 1.49 12.13 -8.66
C ASN A 188 1.08 10.85 -7.95
N PHE A 189 0.15 10.93 -7.01
CA PHE A 189 -0.28 9.75 -6.27
C PHE A 189 -1.68 9.33 -6.70
N PHE A 190 -1.88 8.02 -6.78
CA PHE A 190 -3.19 7.41 -7.01
C PHE A 190 -3.45 6.34 -5.97
N ARG A 191 -4.66 6.33 -5.42
CA ARG A 191 -5.07 5.40 -4.38
C ARG A 191 -5.77 4.18 -4.98
N PHE A 192 -5.55 3.02 -4.38
CA PHE A 192 -6.11 1.75 -4.82
C PHE A 192 -7.15 1.29 -3.79
N PRO A 193 -8.45 1.54 -4.03
CA PRO A 193 -9.51 1.26 -3.05
C PRO A 193 -9.94 -0.22 -3.05
N ASN A 194 -9.55 -0.99 -4.06
CA ASN A 194 -9.94 -2.37 -4.23
C ASN A 194 -8.81 -3.31 -3.75
N ILE A 195 -8.84 -3.59 -2.45
CA ILE A 195 -7.88 -4.47 -1.77
C ILE A 195 -8.58 -5.78 -1.42
N TYR A 196 -7.91 -6.89 -1.70
CA TYR A 196 -8.43 -8.23 -1.52
C TYR A 196 -7.44 -9.10 -0.77
N TYR A 197 -7.90 -10.21 -0.23
CA TYR A 197 -7.05 -11.30 0.21
C TYR A 197 -7.64 -12.65 -0.18
N SER A 198 -6.81 -13.68 -0.21
CA SER A 198 -7.28 -15.06 -0.35
C SER A 198 -6.99 -15.89 0.89
N VAL A 199 -7.93 -16.78 1.22
CA VAL A 199 -7.83 -17.75 2.32
C VAL A 199 -8.61 -18.98 1.90
N ASN A 200 -8.07 -20.19 2.10
CA ASN A 200 -8.74 -21.45 1.76
C ASN A 200 -9.34 -21.51 0.33
N ASN A 201 -8.62 -20.97 -0.66
CA ASN A 201 -9.07 -20.83 -2.06
C ASN A 201 -10.30 -19.92 -2.27
N GLU A 202 -10.74 -19.17 -1.28
CA GLU A 202 -11.74 -18.11 -1.45
C GLU A 202 -11.04 -16.75 -1.56
N ILE A 203 -11.68 -15.81 -2.27
CA ILE A 203 -11.19 -14.45 -2.45
C ILE A 203 -12.17 -13.49 -1.78
N TYR A 204 -11.66 -12.70 -0.87
CA TYR A 204 -12.41 -11.71 -0.12
C TYR A 204 -11.94 -10.30 -0.47
N LYS A 205 -12.87 -9.40 -0.73
CA LYS A 205 -12.61 -7.95 -0.77
C LYS A 205 -12.61 -7.45 0.67
N ILE A 206 -11.54 -6.75 1.07
CA ILE A 206 -11.49 -6.12 2.39
C ILE A 206 -12.62 -5.09 2.48
N GLY A 207 -13.41 -5.15 3.55
CA GLY A 207 -14.50 -4.23 3.79
C GLY A 207 -14.05 -2.77 3.84
N SER A 208 -15.00 -1.85 3.75
CA SER A 208 -14.71 -0.42 3.69
C SER A 208 -15.63 0.41 4.58
N PHE A 209 -15.25 1.66 4.83
CA PHE A 209 -16.10 2.65 5.46
C PHE A 209 -15.82 4.05 4.89
N GLN A 210 -16.80 4.95 5.05
CA GLN A 210 -16.66 6.36 4.66
C GLN A 210 -15.88 7.13 5.74
N LYS A 211 -14.74 7.72 5.38
CA LYS A 211 -14.04 8.64 6.27
C LYS A 211 -14.75 9.99 6.29
N ARG A 212 -15.24 10.41 7.46
CA ARG A 212 -16.08 11.62 7.62
C ARG A 212 -15.35 12.85 8.15
N TYR A 213 -14.12 12.70 8.62
CA TYR A 213 -13.37 13.77 9.28
C TYR A 213 -12.05 14.02 8.54
N ASP A 214 -11.50 15.23 8.69
CA ASP A 214 -10.26 15.65 8.03
C ASP A 214 -9.05 15.14 8.83
N GLY A 215 -8.16 14.41 8.18
CA GLY A 215 -7.11 13.65 8.87
C GLY A 215 -5.81 14.36 9.16
N ARG A 216 -5.69 15.66 8.88
CA ARG A 216 -4.50 16.43 9.24
C ARG A 216 -4.92 17.72 9.93
N THR A 217 -4.98 17.65 11.27
CA THR A 217 -5.29 18.79 12.16
C THR A 217 -4.08 19.67 12.47
N TYR A 218 -2.86 19.24 12.12
CA TYR A 218 -1.61 19.91 12.50
C TYR A 218 -0.81 20.44 11.30
N LYS A 219 -0.12 21.57 11.51
CA LYS A 219 0.78 22.19 10.51
C LYS A 219 2.04 21.34 10.30
N GLN A 220 2.50 21.35 9.05
CA GLN A 220 3.65 20.62 8.54
C GLN A 220 4.97 21.01 9.22
N ASN A 221 5.91 20.06 9.33
CA ASN A 221 7.28 20.34 9.73
C ASN A 221 8.03 20.94 8.52
N SER A 222 8.29 22.25 8.56
CA SER A 222 8.61 23.10 7.39
C SER A 222 10.07 23.06 6.91
N ASN A 223 10.77 21.92 7.02
CA ASN A 223 12.20 21.86 6.71
C ASN A 223 12.56 21.42 5.28
N GLY A 224 11.62 21.35 4.34
CA GLY A 224 11.92 20.96 2.97
C GLY A 224 10.72 20.98 2.04
N ILE A 225 10.99 21.14 0.75
CA ILE A 225 10.03 21.30 -0.34
C ILE A 225 9.01 20.14 -0.36
N ILE A 226 7.73 20.53 -0.46
CA ILE A 226 6.53 19.70 -0.29
C ILE A 226 6.40 18.65 -1.41
N VAL A 227 5.99 17.44 -1.04
CA VAL A 227 5.45 16.46 -1.99
C VAL A 227 4.11 16.97 -2.51
N LYS A 228 4.06 17.40 -3.77
CA LYS A 228 2.81 17.85 -4.41
C LYS A 228 2.08 16.66 -5.01
N ASN A 229 0.80 16.50 -4.71
CA ASN A 229 -0.08 15.73 -5.58
C ASN A 229 -0.58 16.64 -6.73
N ALA A 230 -0.56 16.17 -7.98
CA ALA A 230 -0.98 17.00 -9.12
C ALA A 230 -2.50 17.09 -9.32
N VAL A 231 -3.30 16.39 -8.52
CA VAL A 231 -4.76 16.39 -8.66
C VAL A 231 -5.37 16.91 -7.38
N GLU A 232 -6.01 18.06 -7.46
CA GLU A 232 -6.87 18.59 -6.42
C GLU A 232 -8.30 18.10 -6.71
N ASN A 233 -8.94 17.47 -5.71
CA ASN A 233 -10.34 16.99 -5.68
C ASN A 233 -10.59 15.53 -6.10
N SER A 234 -10.39 14.60 -5.15
CA SER A 234 -11.00 13.26 -5.17
C SER A 234 -12.49 13.37 -4.82
N LYS A 235 -13.32 12.47 -5.35
CA LYS A 235 -14.74 12.35 -5.02
C LYS A 235 -14.97 11.33 -3.90
N SER A 236 -14.10 10.33 -3.77
CA SER A 236 -14.25 9.21 -2.83
C SER A 236 -13.39 9.36 -1.59
N ASN A 237 -14.06 9.38 -0.44
CA ASN A 237 -13.44 9.31 0.89
C ASN A 237 -13.54 7.91 1.51
N GLU A 238 -13.84 6.89 0.71
CA GLU A 238 -13.92 5.52 1.17
C GLU A 238 -12.54 4.95 1.42
N ILE A 239 -12.38 4.18 2.50
CA ILE A 239 -11.13 3.53 2.89
C ILE A 239 -11.42 2.07 3.21
N CYS A 240 -10.54 1.16 2.79
CA CYS A 240 -10.54 -0.21 3.29
C CYS A 240 -10.29 -0.22 4.79
N GLY A 241 -11.04 -1.04 5.52
CA GLY A 241 -10.95 -1.09 6.97
C GLY A 241 -11.17 -2.46 7.54
N LEU A 242 -10.75 -2.61 8.79
CA LEU A 242 -10.92 -3.81 9.60
C LEU A 242 -11.43 -3.42 10.98
N GLY A 243 -12.28 -4.27 11.57
CA GLY A 243 -12.84 -4.06 12.89
C GLY A 243 -14.24 -3.46 12.84
N LEU A 244 -14.45 -2.32 13.50
CA LEU A 244 -15.74 -1.64 13.55
C LEU A 244 -15.73 -0.40 12.66
N ASN A 245 -16.89 -0.07 12.09
CA ASN A 245 -17.06 1.17 11.35
C ASN A 245 -17.19 2.31 12.37
N PRO A 246 -16.29 3.30 12.33
CA PRO A 246 -16.24 4.36 13.32
C PRO A 246 -17.49 5.27 13.31
N ASN A 247 -18.28 5.24 12.23
CA ASN A 247 -19.43 6.12 12.07
C ASN A 247 -20.73 5.56 12.67
N ASN A 248 -20.85 4.23 12.78
CA ASN A 248 -22.09 3.58 13.20
C ASN A 248 -21.87 2.40 14.16
N GLY A 249 -20.62 2.00 14.43
CA GLY A 249 -20.27 0.90 15.33
C GLY A 249 -20.50 -0.51 14.75
N GLU A 250 -21.00 -0.63 13.52
CA GLU A 250 -21.22 -1.92 12.89
C GLU A 250 -19.90 -2.58 12.51
N ARG A 251 -19.86 -3.92 12.45
CA ARG A 251 -18.67 -4.63 11.97
C ARG A 251 -18.40 -4.27 10.51
N ILE A 252 -17.14 -3.98 10.18
CA ILE A 252 -16.69 -3.89 8.79
C ILE A 252 -16.61 -5.33 8.27
N ILE A 253 -17.37 -5.63 7.22
CA ILE A 253 -17.55 -6.97 6.68
C ILE A 253 -16.77 -7.08 5.37
N ASP A 254 -15.95 -8.11 5.26
CA ASP A 254 -15.29 -8.49 4.02
C ASP A 254 -16.29 -9.21 3.10
N GLU A 255 -16.25 -8.91 1.81
CA GLU A 255 -17.17 -9.48 0.83
C GLU A 255 -16.50 -10.66 0.12
N SER A 256 -17.15 -11.83 0.08
CA SER A 256 -16.71 -12.94 -0.78
C SER A 256 -17.01 -12.58 -2.24
N VAL A 257 -15.98 -12.51 -3.05
CA VAL A 257 -16.06 -12.02 -4.44
C VAL A 257 -15.57 -13.03 -5.47
N GLY A 258 -15.09 -14.19 -5.02
CA GLY A 258 -14.49 -15.16 -5.91
C GLY A 258 -13.79 -16.32 -5.21
N TYR A 259 -13.07 -17.09 -6.01
CA TYR A 259 -12.32 -18.26 -5.57
C TYR A 259 -11.07 -18.47 -6.44
N ILE A 260 -10.18 -19.35 -5.98
CA ILE A 260 -9.02 -19.83 -6.72
C ILE A 260 -9.36 -21.24 -7.23
N ASP A 261 -9.30 -21.45 -8.54
CA ASP A 261 -9.62 -22.74 -9.13
C ASP A 261 -8.47 -23.77 -8.99
N ALA A 262 -8.73 -25.01 -9.40
CA ALA A 262 -7.75 -26.09 -9.34
C ALA A 262 -6.48 -25.86 -10.19
N HIS A 263 -6.52 -24.90 -11.11
CA HIS A 263 -5.40 -24.51 -11.97
C HIS A 263 -4.65 -23.29 -11.42
N GLY A 264 -5.05 -22.77 -10.26
CA GLY A 264 -4.46 -21.59 -9.62
C GLY A 264 -4.94 -20.26 -10.21
N ALA A 265 -6.00 -20.26 -11.01
CA ALA A 265 -6.59 -19.03 -11.54
C ALA A 265 -7.47 -18.36 -10.48
N PHE A 266 -7.37 -17.03 -10.39
CA PHE A 266 -8.20 -16.21 -9.52
C PHE A 266 -9.49 -15.83 -10.26
N CYS A 267 -10.60 -16.42 -9.86
CA CYS A 267 -11.91 -16.29 -10.47
C CYS A 267 -12.79 -15.31 -9.70
N PHE A 268 -13.12 -14.16 -10.28
CA PHE A 268 -14.02 -13.15 -9.73
C PHE A 268 -15.42 -13.34 -10.32
N SER A 269 -16.25 -14.10 -9.61
CA SER A 269 -17.54 -14.59 -10.12
C SER A 269 -18.49 -13.48 -10.55
N ASN A 270 -18.61 -12.42 -9.75
CA ASN A 270 -19.51 -11.30 -10.05
C ASN A 270 -19.05 -10.42 -11.22
N GLU A 271 -17.78 -10.53 -11.61
CA GLU A 271 -17.17 -9.72 -12.68
C GLU A 271 -16.95 -10.51 -13.98
N ASN A 272 -17.25 -11.81 -14.00
CA ASN A 272 -16.90 -12.73 -15.09
C ASN A 272 -15.42 -12.58 -15.51
N LEU A 273 -14.52 -12.48 -14.51
CA LEU A 273 -13.11 -12.17 -14.72
C LEU A 273 -12.22 -13.26 -14.10
N ASN A 274 -11.35 -13.85 -14.91
CA ASN A 274 -10.34 -14.80 -14.48
C ASN A 274 -8.94 -14.22 -14.66
N ILE A 275 -8.14 -14.24 -13.60
CA ILE A 275 -6.79 -13.68 -13.58
C ILE A 275 -5.79 -14.79 -13.26
N ASN A 276 -4.81 -14.96 -14.14
CA ASN A 276 -3.68 -15.86 -13.92
C ASN A 276 -2.44 -15.04 -13.57
N PHE A 277 -1.65 -15.56 -12.64
CA PHE A 277 -0.35 -15.01 -12.27
C PHE A 277 0.73 -16.03 -12.62
N SER A 278 1.79 -15.57 -13.27
CA SER A 278 2.90 -16.43 -13.68
C SER A 278 3.47 -17.16 -12.47
N THR A 279 3.46 -18.50 -12.52
CA THR A 279 3.94 -19.35 -11.43
C THR A 279 5.47 -19.29 -11.35
N LEU A 280 6.00 -19.47 -10.13
CA LEU A 280 7.43 -19.70 -9.97
C LEU A 280 7.76 -21.05 -10.59
N LYS A 281 8.63 -21.07 -11.60
CA LYS A 281 9.18 -22.33 -12.10
C LYS A 281 10.16 -22.82 -11.05
N THR A 282 9.75 -23.80 -10.27
CA THR A 282 10.74 -24.50 -9.45
C THR A 282 11.64 -25.29 -10.41
N ARG A 283 12.92 -25.48 -10.08
CA ARG A 283 13.87 -26.24 -10.91
C ARG A 283 13.42 -27.69 -11.21
N GLU A 284 12.31 -28.15 -10.62
CA GLU A 284 11.70 -29.46 -10.84
C GLU A 284 10.69 -29.50 -12.00
N ASP A 285 10.21 -28.36 -12.51
CA ASP A 285 9.27 -28.31 -13.66
C ASP A 285 9.93 -28.67 -15.02
N ASN A 286 11.21 -29.03 -15.01
CA ASN A 286 11.93 -29.60 -16.16
C ASN A 286 11.89 -31.14 -16.22
N PHE A 287 11.18 -31.82 -15.32
CA PHE A 287 10.89 -33.26 -15.46
C PHE A 287 9.47 -33.50 -15.99
N VAL A 288 9.20 -33.00 -17.20
CA VAL A 288 8.22 -33.69 -18.04
C VAL A 288 8.98 -34.82 -18.75
N ARG A 289 8.61 -36.03 -18.35
CA ARG A 289 9.08 -37.32 -18.86
C ARG A 289 8.98 -37.37 -20.39
N GLU A 290 9.94 -38.10 -20.98
CA GLU A 290 9.90 -38.61 -22.35
C GLU A 290 8.54 -39.17 -22.77
#